data_AF-A0A7V6H2R4-F1
#
_entry.id   AF-A0A7V6H2R4-F1
#
_cell.length_a   1.000
_cell.length_b   1.000
_cell.length_c   1.000
_cell.angle_alpha   90.00
_cell.angle_beta   90.00
_cell.angle_gamma   90.00
#
_symmetry.space_group_name_H-M   'P 1'
#
loop_
_entity.id
_entity.type
_entity.pdbx_description
1 polymer ?
#
loop_
_entity_poly.entity_id
_entity_poly.type
_entity_poly.pdbx_seq_one_letter_code
_entity_poly.pdbx_strand_id
1 'polypeptide(L)'
;MLIELAQLLDNADLEPGIYAADFNRSIIDKLEIARVLPGLKSTSDEKFSFKEGFEAYVGIYTYNSETESWDKEEASNELTFKFTSKEGKAVVTTLDNVSTFSGVHPGLEYELADFPTSARYSLKADNKELISMNFVSVFDSKGIPSKIEEVLKVEDFEYVYKFALTSSVYSIEQMYKYQDETLLSYQFENKGSFDTEELLTG
;
A
#
# COMPACT_ATOMS: atom_id res chain seq x y z
N MET A 1 -17.35 -4.07 11.23
CA MET A 1 -16.49 -3.00 10.69
C MET A 1 -15.33 -2.64 11.60
N LEU A 2 -15.48 -1.88 12.70
CA LEU A 2 -14.35 -1.47 13.57
C LEU A 2 -13.62 -2.65 14.26
N ILE A 3 -14.38 -3.67 14.70
CA ILE A 3 -13.82 -4.89 15.32
C ILE A 3 -13.08 -5.76 14.30
N GLU A 4 -13.55 -5.79 13.05
CA GLU A 4 -12.89 -6.53 11.96
C GLU A 4 -11.58 -5.85 11.55
N LEU A 5 -11.51 -4.51 11.58
CA LEU A 5 -10.30 -3.73 11.29
C LEU A 5 -9.19 -3.93 12.33
N ALA A 6 -9.57 -4.04 13.62
CA ALA A 6 -8.63 -4.37 14.70
C ALA A 6 -8.12 -5.81 14.60
N GLN A 7 -9.01 -6.77 14.30
CA GLN A 7 -8.62 -8.17 14.04
C GLN A 7 -7.77 -8.33 12.77
N LEU A 8 -7.90 -7.39 11.83
CA LEU A 8 -7.12 -7.29 10.60
C LEU A 8 -5.65 -6.92 10.86
N LEU A 9 -5.39 -6.14 11.91
CA LEU A 9 -4.06 -5.70 12.36
C LEU A 9 -3.41 -6.74 13.28
N ASP A 10 -4.21 -7.48 14.05
CA ASP A 10 -3.75 -8.47 15.05
C ASP A 10 -3.36 -9.83 14.43
N ASN A 11 -3.93 -10.19 13.27
CA ASN A 11 -3.63 -11.44 12.55
C ASN A 11 -2.53 -11.30 11.48
N ALA A 12 -1.91 -10.13 11.37
CA ALA A 12 -0.72 -10.00 10.55
C ALA A 12 0.44 -10.56 11.38
N ASP A 13 0.79 -11.83 11.16
CA ASP A 13 2.09 -12.39 11.53
C ASP A 13 3.18 -11.62 10.75
N LEU A 14 3.43 -10.39 11.19
CA LEU A 14 4.47 -9.52 10.68
C LEU A 14 5.77 -10.03 11.32
N GLU A 15 6.33 -11.09 10.75
CA GLU A 15 7.72 -11.42 11.02
C GLU A 15 8.57 -10.18 10.69
N PRO A 16 9.57 -9.80 11.52
CA PRO A 16 10.30 -8.53 11.40
C PRO A 16 11.10 -8.29 10.11
N GLY A 17 10.94 -9.11 9.07
CA GLY A 17 11.78 -9.11 7.87
C GLY A 17 11.04 -9.20 6.54
N ILE A 18 9.70 -9.20 6.50
CA ILE A 18 8.98 -9.38 5.23
C ILE A 18 8.27 -8.10 4.79
N TYR A 19 8.69 -7.68 3.59
CA TYR A 19 8.62 -6.35 3.00
C TYR A 19 7.19 -5.81 2.80
N ALA A 20 7.10 -4.49 2.57
CA ALA A 20 5.90 -3.73 2.20
C ALA A 20 4.99 -4.37 1.10
N ALA A 21 5.46 -5.39 0.40
CA ALA A 21 4.69 -6.26 -0.49
C ALA A 21 3.54 -6.99 0.24
N ASP A 22 3.74 -7.53 1.44
CA ASP A 22 2.70 -8.27 2.17
C ASP A 22 1.63 -7.35 2.78
N PHE A 23 2.01 -6.11 3.10
CA PHE A 23 1.07 -5.09 3.54
C PHE A 23 0.18 -4.58 2.39
N ASN A 24 0.78 -4.30 1.23
CA ASN A 24 0.03 -3.96 0.02
C ASN A 24 -0.95 -5.08 -0.37
N ARG A 25 -0.55 -6.34 -0.20
CA ARG A 25 -1.41 -7.51 -0.41
C ARG A 25 -2.62 -7.50 0.54
N SER A 26 -2.44 -7.23 1.83
CA SER A 26 -3.52 -7.15 2.83
C SER A 26 -4.58 -6.09 2.49
N ILE A 27 -4.16 -4.91 2.03
CA ILE A 27 -5.07 -3.81 1.66
C ILE A 27 -5.80 -4.11 0.35
N ILE A 28 -5.07 -4.57 -0.68
CA ILE A 28 -5.64 -4.89 -2.01
C ILE A 28 -6.60 -6.08 -1.94
N ASP A 29 -6.27 -7.11 -1.17
CA ASP A 29 -7.12 -8.30 -1.00
C ASP A 29 -8.43 -8.01 -0.26
N LYS A 30 -8.43 -7.02 0.64
CA LYS A 30 -9.57 -6.74 1.54
C LYS A 30 -10.46 -5.58 1.09
N LEU A 31 -10.02 -4.72 0.17
CA LEU A 31 -10.82 -3.59 -0.37
C LEU A 31 -11.79 -3.98 -1.52
N GLU A 32 -12.05 -5.27 -1.77
CA GLU A 32 -12.78 -5.77 -2.96
C GLU A 32 -12.22 -5.35 -4.34
N ILE A 33 -11.20 -4.46 -4.40
CA ILE A 33 -10.41 -4.16 -5.61
C ILE A 33 -9.88 -5.46 -6.24
N ALA A 34 -9.51 -6.39 -5.38
CA ALA A 34 -9.18 -7.79 -5.63
C ALA A 34 -10.15 -8.61 -6.48
N ARG A 35 -11.44 -8.26 -6.57
CA ARG A 35 -12.43 -8.93 -7.43
C ARG A 35 -12.44 -8.38 -8.86
N VAL A 36 -12.01 -7.13 -9.04
CA VAL A 36 -11.99 -6.44 -10.34
C VAL A 36 -10.63 -6.58 -11.02
N LEU A 37 -9.55 -6.76 -10.25
CA LEU A 37 -8.18 -6.70 -10.76
C LEU A 37 -7.38 -7.98 -10.41
N PRO A 38 -7.66 -9.12 -11.09
CA PRO A 38 -6.94 -10.37 -10.84
C PRO A 38 -5.42 -10.28 -11.01
N GLY A 39 -4.91 -9.32 -11.80
CA GLY A 39 -3.48 -9.10 -12.00
C GLY A 39 -2.75 -8.43 -10.84
N LEU A 40 -3.42 -7.62 -10.01
CA LEU A 40 -2.78 -6.97 -8.85
C LEU A 40 -2.58 -7.92 -7.66
N LYS A 41 -3.10 -9.16 -7.75
CA LYS A 41 -3.04 -10.18 -6.71
C LYS A 41 -1.81 -11.06 -6.72
N SER A 42 -0.91 -10.95 -7.71
CA SER A 42 -0.03 -12.05 -8.12
C SER A 42 0.54 -12.89 -6.97
N THR A 43 -0.01 -14.10 -6.84
CA THR A 43 0.53 -15.25 -6.10
C THR A 43 1.00 -16.34 -7.06
N SER A 44 1.29 -16.02 -8.32
CA SER A 44 1.70 -16.98 -9.33
C SER A 44 3.16 -16.77 -9.69
N ASP A 45 3.88 -17.87 -9.91
CA ASP A 45 5.26 -17.97 -10.45
C ASP A 45 5.47 -17.26 -11.82
N GLU A 46 4.51 -16.47 -12.28
CA GLU A 46 4.63 -15.60 -13.43
C GLU A 46 5.14 -14.24 -12.98
N LYS A 47 6.22 -13.79 -13.64
CA LYS A 47 6.90 -12.51 -13.48
C LYS A 47 5.95 -11.34 -13.76
N PHE A 48 5.06 -11.04 -12.81
CA PHE A 48 4.07 -10.00 -12.98
C PHE A 48 4.61 -8.66 -12.45
N SER A 49 4.84 -7.71 -13.35
CA SER A 49 5.21 -6.34 -12.99
C SER A 49 4.01 -5.63 -12.38
N PHE A 50 4.16 -5.09 -11.16
CA PHE A 50 3.14 -4.23 -10.54
C PHE A 50 2.81 -3.02 -11.44
N LYS A 51 3.82 -2.46 -12.09
CA LYS A 51 3.68 -1.32 -13.00
C LYS A 51 2.83 -1.69 -14.21
N GLU A 52 3.15 -2.78 -14.91
CA GLU A 52 2.38 -3.26 -16.05
C GLU A 52 0.94 -3.59 -15.67
N GLY A 53 0.75 -4.19 -14.48
CA GLY A 53 -0.55 -4.40 -13.89
C GLY A 53 -1.32 -3.10 -13.73
N PHE A 54 -0.76 -2.12 -13.03
CA PHE A 54 -1.43 -0.84 -12.82
C PHE A 54 -1.75 -0.12 -14.14
N GLU A 55 -0.77 0.01 -15.04
CA GLU A 55 -0.92 0.66 -16.35
C GLU A 55 -1.97 -0.01 -17.25
N ALA A 56 -2.17 -1.33 -17.15
CA ALA A 56 -3.21 -2.03 -17.90
C ALA A 56 -4.63 -1.66 -17.44
N TYR A 57 -4.80 -1.25 -16.17
CA TYR A 57 -6.11 -1.05 -15.55
C TYR A 57 -6.43 0.40 -15.20
N VAL A 58 -5.49 1.34 -15.31
CA VAL A 58 -5.78 2.77 -15.05
C VAL A 58 -6.97 3.28 -15.88
N GLY A 59 -7.78 4.12 -15.24
CA GLY A 59 -9.02 4.62 -15.80
C GLY A 59 -10.06 4.94 -14.73
N ILE A 60 -11.14 5.55 -15.19
CA ILE A 60 -12.30 5.89 -14.37
C ILE A 60 -13.41 4.91 -14.69
N TYR A 61 -13.95 4.27 -13.66
CA TYR A 61 -14.96 3.23 -13.76
C TYR A 61 -16.18 3.60 -12.96
N THR A 62 -17.37 3.39 -13.50
CA THR A 62 -18.65 3.59 -12.80
C THR A 62 -19.41 2.27 -12.74
N TYR A 63 -19.95 1.95 -11.57
CA TYR A 63 -20.76 0.75 -11.40
C TYR A 63 -22.14 0.94 -12.00
N ASN A 64 -22.51 0.05 -12.92
CA ASN A 64 -23.82 -0.03 -13.52
C ASN A 64 -24.64 -1.11 -12.82
N SER A 65 -25.61 -0.69 -12.01
CA SER A 65 -26.46 -1.61 -11.25
C SER A 65 -27.47 -2.38 -12.11
N GLU A 66 -27.75 -1.92 -13.34
CA GLU A 66 -28.69 -2.60 -14.24
C GLU A 66 -28.05 -3.85 -14.86
N THR A 67 -26.76 -3.75 -15.19
CA THR A 67 -25.97 -4.82 -15.81
C THR A 67 -25.07 -5.55 -14.82
N GLU A 68 -25.05 -5.10 -13.56
CA GLU A 68 -24.17 -5.56 -12.48
C GLU A 68 -22.67 -5.54 -12.86
N SER A 69 -22.26 -4.57 -13.68
CA SER A 69 -20.91 -4.48 -14.25
C SER A 69 -20.25 -3.12 -14.02
N TRP A 70 -18.93 -3.07 -14.22
CA TRP A 70 -18.16 -1.82 -14.21
C TRP A 70 -17.96 -1.31 -15.63
N ASP A 71 -18.44 -0.10 -15.90
CA ASP A 71 -18.27 0.56 -17.18
C ASP A 71 -17.07 1.52 -17.09
N LYS A 72 -16.10 1.34 -17.99
CA LYS A 72 -14.96 2.27 -18.10
C LYS A 72 -15.42 3.53 -18.81
N GLU A 73 -15.46 4.66 -18.10
CA GLU A 73 -15.89 5.95 -18.63
C GLU A 73 -14.76 6.67 -19.37
N GLU A 74 -13.55 6.66 -18.79
CA GLU A 74 -12.45 7.49 -19.25
C GLU A 74 -11.09 6.79 -19.04
N ALA A 75 -10.15 7.06 -19.94
CA ALA A 75 -8.74 6.77 -19.70
C ALA A 75 -8.17 7.80 -18.72
N SER A 76 -7.36 7.34 -17.77
CA SER A 76 -6.75 8.19 -16.76
C SER A 76 -5.37 7.65 -16.41
N ASN A 77 -4.57 8.43 -15.68
CA ASN A 77 -3.34 7.97 -15.04
C ASN A 77 -3.56 7.47 -13.60
N GLU A 78 -4.78 7.58 -13.11
CA GLU A 78 -5.25 7.04 -11.84
C GLU A 78 -6.26 5.91 -12.09
N LEU A 79 -6.46 5.09 -11.07
CA LEU A 79 -7.48 4.06 -11.02
C LEU A 79 -8.60 4.54 -10.09
N THR A 80 -9.73 4.93 -10.66
CA THR A 80 -10.87 5.49 -9.91
C THR A 80 -12.12 4.65 -10.14
N PHE A 81 -12.80 4.25 -9.06
CA PHE A 81 -14.09 3.59 -9.09
C PHE A 81 -15.16 4.45 -8.41
N LYS A 82 -16.29 4.61 -9.09
CA LYS A 82 -17.46 5.36 -8.63
C LYS A 82 -18.65 4.41 -8.49
N PHE A 83 -19.28 4.39 -7.31
CA PHE A 83 -20.46 3.57 -7.07
C PHE A 83 -21.37 4.21 -6.02
N THR A 84 -22.57 3.66 -5.88
CA THR A 84 -23.50 4.08 -4.83
C THR A 84 -23.50 3.02 -3.73
N SER A 85 -23.30 3.44 -2.48
CA SER A 85 -23.38 2.53 -1.33
C SER A 85 -24.81 2.01 -1.14
N LYS A 86 -24.98 0.96 -0.31
CA LYS A 86 -26.31 0.43 0.06
C LYS A 86 -27.23 1.48 0.70
N GLU A 87 -26.66 2.52 1.31
CA GLU A 87 -27.38 3.63 1.94
C GLU A 87 -27.72 4.77 0.96
N GLY A 88 -27.39 4.63 -0.33
CA GLY A 88 -27.65 5.65 -1.35
C GLY A 88 -26.60 6.77 -1.44
N LYS A 89 -25.50 6.68 -0.67
CA LYS A 89 -24.39 7.65 -0.73
C LYS A 89 -23.52 7.44 -1.94
N ALA A 90 -23.07 8.53 -2.58
CA ALA A 90 -22.11 8.46 -3.67
C ALA A 90 -20.72 8.13 -3.10
N VAL A 91 -20.09 7.07 -3.58
CA VAL A 91 -18.77 6.63 -3.14
C VAL A 91 -17.78 6.71 -4.31
N VAL A 92 -16.62 7.26 -4.02
CA VAL A 92 -15.49 7.31 -4.95
C VAL A 92 -14.28 6.72 -4.25
N THR A 93 -13.64 5.74 -4.88
CA THR A 93 -12.34 5.22 -4.44
C THR A 93 -11.32 5.47 -5.53
N THR A 94 -10.14 5.96 -5.15
CA THR A 94 -9.08 6.35 -6.09
C THR A 94 -7.74 5.81 -5.61
N LEU A 95 -6.99 5.18 -6.52
CA LEU A 95 -5.57 4.89 -6.39
C LEU A 95 -4.82 5.75 -7.42
N ASP A 96 -4.01 6.67 -6.93
CA ASP A 96 -3.25 7.61 -7.74
C ASP A 96 -1.82 7.77 -7.23
N ASN A 97 -1.07 8.68 -7.86
CA ASN A 97 0.32 8.97 -7.52
C ASN A 97 1.19 7.69 -7.44
N VAL A 98 0.89 6.73 -8.31
CA VAL A 98 1.60 5.46 -8.37
C VAL A 98 2.91 5.69 -9.12
N SER A 99 4.02 5.38 -8.47
CA SER A 99 5.34 5.34 -9.09
C SER A 99 6.09 4.10 -8.66
N THR A 100 6.98 3.63 -9.53
CA THR A 100 7.80 2.46 -9.26
C THR A 100 9.27 2.71 -9.57
N PHE A 101 10.13 1.93 -8.94
CA PHE A 101 11.53 1.77 -9.23
C PHE A 101 11.78 0.34 -9.70
N SER A 102 12.41 0.17 -10.85
CA SER A 102 12.86 -1.15 -11.32
C SER A 102 14.27 -1.39 -10.82
N GLY A 103 14.44 -2.44 -10.01
CA GLY A 103 15.72 -2.78 -9.39
C GLY A 103 15.92 -4.28 -9.27
N VAL A 104 17.10 -4.67 -8.83
CA VAL A 104 17.39 -6.08 -8.55
C VAL A 104 16.80 -6.46 -7.19
N HIS A 105 16.05 -7.56 -7.11
CA HIS A 105 15.46 -8.00 -5.85
C HIS A 105 16.40 -8.95 -5.10
N PRO A 106 16.89 -8.58 -3.89
CA PRO A 106 17.88 -9.38 -3.17
C PRO A 106 17.36 -10.76 -2.76
N GLY A 107 16.04 -10.92 -2.55
CA GLY A 107 15.40 -12.20 -2.22
C GLY A 107 14.88 -13.06 -3.39
N LEU A 108 15.07 -12.63 -4.65
CA LEU A 108 14.59 -13.37 -5.84
C LEU A 108 15.76 -13.67 -6.79
N GLU A 109 16.83 -14.29 -6.29
CA GLU A 109 18.01 -14.67 -7.09
C GLU A 109 18.59 -13.54 -7.97
N TYR A 110 18.45 -12.27 -7.54
CA TYR A 110 18.85 -11.09 -8.30
C TYR A 110 18.06 -10.86 -9.62
N GLU A 111 16.81 -11.30 -9.68
CA GLU A 111 15.91 -10.93 -10.77
C GLU A 111 15.50 -9.44 -10.68
N LEU A 112 15.19 -8.86 -11.84
CA LEU A 112 14.59 -7.52 -11.92
C LEU A 112 13.16 -7.57 -11.39
N ALA A 113 12.84 -6.70 -10.44
CA ALA A 113 11.51 -6.50 -9.90
C ALA A 113 11.14 -5.01 -9.89
N ASP A 114 9.84 -4.74 -9.91
CA ASP A 114 9.31 -3.40 -9.73
C ASP A 114 8.89 -3.16 -8.29
N PHE A 115 9.50 -2.16 -7.67
CA PHE A 115 9.21 -1.74 -6.30
C PHE A 115 8.35 -0.48 -6.33
N PRO A 116 7.22 -0.41 -5.60
CA PRO A 116 6.46 0.82 -5.51
C PRO A 116 7.27 1.86 -4.73
N THR A 117 7.43 3.07 -5.30
CA THR A 117 8.10 4.22 -4.67
C THR A 117 7.11 5.26 -4.13
N SER A 118 5.91 5.32 -4.72
CA SER A 118 4.80 6.04 -4.14
C SER A 118 3.46 5.43 -4.55
N ALA A 119 2.48 5.60 -3.69
CA ALA A 119 1.08 5.35 -4.00
C ALA A 119 0.21 6.17 -3.05
N ARG A 120 -0.94 6.66 -3.52
CA ARG A 120 -1.95 7.26 -2.68
C ARG A 120 -3.30 6.62 -2.95
N TYR A 121 -3.95 6.18 -1.88
CA TYR A 121 -5.30 5.66 -1.91
C TYR A 121 -6.24 6.64 -1.20
N SER A 122 -7.46 6.79 -1.71
CA SER A 122 -8.53 7.47 -0.99
C SER A 122 -9.88 6.81 -1.23
N LEU A 123 -10.73 6.83 -0.21
CA LEU A 123 -12.14 6.49 -0.29
C LEU A 123 -12.96 7.64 0.28
N LYS A 124 -13.89 8.14 -0.53
CA LYS A 124 -14.78 9.25 -0.17
C LYS A 124 -16.22 8.81 -0.31
N ALA A 125 -17.06 9.19 0.66
CA ALA A 125 -18.51 9.07 0.58
C ALA A 125 -19.13 10.47 0.70
N ASP A 126 -19.99 10.85 -0.25
CA ASP A 126 -20.58 12.18 -0.36
C ASP A 126 -19.53 13.31 -0.24
N ASN A 127 -18.39 13.12 -0.91
CA ASN A 127 -17.21 13.99 -0.88
C ASN A 127 -16.49 14.11 0.48
N LYS A 128 -16.93 13.42 1.54
CA LYS A 128 -16.17 13.28 2.79
C LYS A 128 -15.15 12.14 2.64
N GLU A 129 -13.88 12.42 2.88
CA GLU A 129 -12.85 11.38 2.96
C GLU A 129 -13.05 10.54 4.22
N LEU A 130 -13.20 9.24 4.03
CA LEU A 130 -13.36 8.26 5.10
C LEU A 130 -12.06 7.49 5.32
N ILE A 131 -11.36 7.18 4.24
CA ILE A 131 -10.08 6.46 4.28
C ILE A 131 -9.10 7.17 3.35
N SER A 132 -7.87 7.33 3.81
CA SER A 132 -6.76 7.66 2.92
C SER A 132 -5.50 6.92 3.32
N MET A 133 -4.69 6.56 2.34
CA MET A 133 -3.36 5.99 2.57
C MET A 133 -2.37 6.76 1.72
N ASN A 134 -1.25 7.15 2.30
CA ASN A 134 -0.10 7.66 1.56
C ASN A 134 1.08 6.74 1.85
N PHE A 135 1.69 6.24 0.77
CA PHE A 135 2.86 5.40 0.83
C PHE A 135 3.98 6.05 0.04
N VAL A 136 5.17 6.10 0.62
CA VAL A 136 6.40 6.55 -0.01
C VAL A 136 7.53 5.63 0.40
N SER A 137 8.37 5.26 -0.56
CA SER A 137 9.59 4.52 -0.28
C SER A 137 10.74 5.00 -1.17
N VAL A 138 11.96 4.76 -0.71
CA VAL A 138 13.18 5.09 -1.45
C VAL A 138 14.08 3.87 -1.41
N PHE A 139 14.48 3.42 -2.59
CA PHE A 139 15.42 2.30 -2.77
C PHE A 139 16.76 2.82 -3.28
N ASP A 140 17.82 2.10 -2.96
CA ASP A 140 19.10 2.28 -3.64
C ASP A 140 19.15 1.53 -4.99
N SER A 141 20.28 1.60 -5.69
CA SER A 141 20.47 0.92 -6.98
C SER A 141 20.40 -0.61 -6.91
N LYS A 142 20.47 -1.19 -5.70
CA LYS A 142 20.40 -2.63 -5.44
C LYS A 142 19.02 -3.08 -4.96
N GLY A 143 18.02 -2.20 -4.99
CA GLY A 143 16.66 -2.52 -4.56
C GLY A 143 16.50 -2.60 -3.04
N ILE A 144 17.48 -2.11 -2.27
CA ILE A 144 17.41 -2.08 -0.81
C ILE A 144 16.68 -0.81 -0.36
N PRO A 145 15.62 -0.91 0.45
CA PRO A 145 14.93 0.27 0.96
C PRO A 145 15.84 1.02 1.93
N SER A 146 15.99 2.32 1.71
CA SER A 146 16.62 3.27 2.63
C SER A 146 15.59 4.04 3.45
N LYS A 147 14.36 4.13 2.95
CA LYS A 147 13.24 4.80 3.60
C LYS A 147 11.92 4.14 3.19
N ILE A 148 11.04 3.97 4.16
CA ILE A 148 9.61 3.70 3.91
C ILE A 148 8.81 4.59 4.86
N GLU A 149 7.80 5.25 4.35
CA GLU A 149 6.81 5.97 5.14
C GLU A 149 5.42 5.59 4.65
N GLU A 150 4.56 5.24 5.60
CA GLU A 150 3.18 4.92 5.36
C GLU A 150 2.31 5.66 6.36
N VAL A 151 1.24 6.28 5.88
CA VAL A 151 0.22 6.90 6.71
C VAL A 151 -1.13 6.42 6.24
N LEU A 152 -1.82 5.63 7.06
CA LEU A 152 -3.20 5.20 6.85
C LEU A 152 -4.11 5.98 7.79
N LYS A 153 -5.13 6.62 7.23
CA LYS A 153 -6.18 7.32 7.97
C LYS A 153 -7.51 6.62 7.75
N VAL A 154 -8.24 6.42 8.83
CA VAL A 154 -9.62 5.93 8.83
C VAL A 154 -10.42 6.85 9.73
N GLU A 155 -11.08 7.84 9.13
CA GLU A 155 -11.72 8.95 9.81
C GLU A 155 -10.80 9.61 10.85
N ASP A 156 -11.12 9.48 12.14
CA ASP A 156 -10.35 10.06 13.24
C ASP A 156 -9.10 9.24 13.60
N PHE A 157 -8.94 8.02 13.09
CA PHE A 157 -7.79 7.18 13.39
C PHE A 157 -6.66 7.37 12.38
N GLU A 158 -5.43 7.37 12.85
CA GLU A 158 -4.23 7.44 12.01
C GLU A 158 -3.23 6.34 12.45
N TYR A 159 -2.79 5.52 11.51
CA TYR A 159 -1.64 4.66 11.64
C TYR A 159 -0.47 5.26 10.84
N VAL A 160 0.70 5.30 11.46
CA VAL A 160 1.94 5.77 10.85
C VAL A 160 3.00 4.71 10.99
N TYR A 161 3.60 4.32 9.88
CA TYR A 161 4.81 3.50 9.85
C TYR A 161 5.95 4.30 9.22
N LYS A 162 7.12 4.26 9.84
CA LYS A 162 8.35 4.75 9.23
C LYS A 162 9.48 3.76 9.43
N PHE A 163 10.26 3.62 8.38
CA PHE A 163 11.50 2.88 8.37
C PHE A 163 12.59 3.77 7.77
N ALA A 164 13.78 3.71 8.34
CA ALA A 164 14.96 4.28 7.73
C ALA A 164 16.15 3.34 7.90
N LEU A 165 16.92 3.18 6.83
CA LEU A 165 18.15 2.42 6.80
C LEU A 165 19.21 3.19 6.01
N THR A 166 20.33 3.45 6.67
CA THR A 166 21.52 4.04 6.08
C THR A 166 22.73 3.26 6.57
N SER A 167 23.92 3.59 6.08
CA SER A 167 25.18 3.03 6.59
C SER A 167 25.46 3.35 8.06
N SER A 168 24.68 4.22 8.70
CA SER A 168 24.91 4.65 10.09
C SER A 168 23.71 4.61 11.03
N VAL A 169 22.50 4.42 10.48
CA VAL A 169 21.24 4.43 11.23
C VAL A 169 20.32 3.35 10.69
N TYR A 170 19.74 2.57 11.60
CA TYR A 170 18.59 1.71 11.35
C TYR A 170 17.49 2.08 12.33
N SER A 171 16.30 2.42 11.84
CA SER A 171 15.18 2.81 12.69
C SER A 171 13.84 2.32 12.17
N ILE A 172 12.96 1.97 13.10
CA ILE A 172 11.55 1.67 12.86
C ILE A 172 10.71 2.48 13.83
N GLU A 173 9.69 3.15 13.32
CA GLU A 173 8.68 3.87 14.09
C GLU A 173 7.29 3.40 13.66
N GLN A 174 6.44 3.07 14.63
CA GLN A 174 5.03 2.77 14.45
C GLN A 174 4.23 3.63 15.43
N MET A 175 3.16 4.27 14.95
CA MET A 175 2.25 5.05 15.79
C MET A 175 0.81 4.76 15.43
N TYR A 176 -0.03 4.62 16.45
CA TYR A 176 -1.48 4.59 16.34
C TYR A 176 -2.05 5.78 17.08
N LYS A 177 -2.85 6.58 16.39
CA LYS A 177 -3.42 7.81 16.91
C LYS A 177 -4.94 7.81 16.77
N TYR A 178 -5.58 8.55 17.67
CA TYR A 178 -6.96 8.98 17.53
C TYR A 178 -6.96 10.51 17.61
N GLN A 179 -7.40 11.15 16.53
CA GLN A 179 -7.23 12.59 16.29
C GLN A 179 -5.74 12.98 16.46
N ASP A 180 -5.44 13.93 17.33
CA ASP A 180 -4.07 14.39 17.59
C ASP A 180 -3.38 13.62 18.74
N GLU A 181 -4.07 12.66 19.37
CA GLU A 181 -3.53 11.90 20.50
C GLU A 181 -2.90 10.58 20.06
N THR A 182 -1.63 10.39 20.42
CA THR A 182 -0.94 9.10 20.25
C THR A 182 -1.43 8.11 21.32
N LEU A 183 -2.09 7.06 20.87
CA LEU A 183 -2.58 5.98 21.73
C LEU A 183 -1.49 4.96 22.03
N LEU A 184 -0.74 4.59 20.99
CA LEU A 184 0.35 3.63 21.05
C LEU A 184 1.47 4.08 20.14
N SER A 185 2.71 3.96 20.61
CA SER A 185 3.90 4.18 19.79
C SER A 185 4.97 3.15 20.10
N TYR A 186 5.56 2.59 19.06
CA TYR A 186 6.78 1.81 19.12
C TYR A 186 7.87 2.55 18.34
N GLN A 187 9.02 2.74 18.97
CA GLN A 187 10.17 3.39 18.36
C GLN A 187 11.42 2.59 18.68
N PHE A 188 12.13 2.20 17.63
CA PHE A 188 13.43 1.56 17.70
C PHE A 188 14.41 2.34 16.83
N GLU A 189 15.58 2.63 17.38
CA GLU A 189 16.68 3.27 16.65
C GLU A 189 18.00 2.64 17.10
N ASN A 190 18.80 2.22 16.13
CA ASN A 190 20.17 1.77 16.33
C ASN A 190 21.10 2.63 15.48
N LYS A 191 22.20 3.09 16.09
CA LYS A 191 23.25 3.87 15.45
C LYS A 191 24.55 3.10 15.48
N GLY A 192 25.21 2.99 14.35
CA GLY A 192 26.39 2.16 14.21
C GLY A 192 27.08 2.33 12.86
N SER A 193 27.81 1.30 12.46
CA SER A 193 28.28 1.13 11.08
C SER A 193 27.58 -0.11 10.54
N PHE A 194 26.79 0.07 9.50
CA PHE A 194 25.93 -0.96 8.96
C PHE A 194 26.33 -1.28 7.53
N ASP A 195 26.49 -2.58 7.26
CA ASP A 195 26.39 -3.10 5.90
C ASP A 195 24.91 -3.36 5.61
N THR A 196 24.32 -2.51 4.77
CA THR A 196 22.89 -2.53 4.50
C THR A 196 22.46 -3.75 3.69
N GLU A 197 23.38 -4.39 2.95
CA GLU A 197 23.11 -5.64 2.24
C GLU A 197 23.08 -6.82 3.22
N GLU A 198 24.05 -6.91 4.12
CA GLU A 198 24.14 -7.99 5.10
C GLU A 198 22.95 -7.99 6.08
N LEU A 199 22.51 -6.80 6.52
CA LEU A 199 21.38 -6.64 7.45
C LEU A 199 20.03 -7.17 6.93
N LEU A 200 19.84 -7.21 5.61
CA LEU A 200 18.57 -7.58 4.99
C LEU A 200 18.58 -8.98 4.34
N THR A 201 19.76 -9.59 4.24
CA THR A 201 19.96 -10.90 3.62
C THR A 201 20.45 -11.99 4.59
N GLY A 202 20.80 -11.60 5.82
CA GLY A 202 21.22 -12.49 6.90
C GLY A 202 20.10 -13.21 7.62
#